data_AF-A0A951Z543-F1
#
_entry.id   AF-A0A951Z543-F1
#
_cell.length_a   1.000
_cell.length_b   1.000
_cell.length_c   1.000
_cell.angle_alpha   90.00
_cell.angle_beta   90.00
_cell.angle_gamma   90.00
#
_symmetry.space_group_name_H-M   'P 1'
#
loop_
_entity.id
_entity.type
_entity.pdbx_description
1 polymer ?
#
loop_
_entity_poly.entity_id
_entity_poly.type
_entity_poly.pdbx_seq_one_letter_code
_entity_poly.pdbx_strand_id
1 'polypeptide(L)'
;MISAEVRAAAYPIGFVADVDPHIGLAERWQMLTQPMRNVIGDVPEVIDKSGWLHDDPRVGVWLMPDNEANGAIEDFIRQIKLAGSEALWGYAVESTARSRSFGSTFRDVDCRKAEVHTFLGWQDPPGLRYGEAVSRGCFDHEADLAKRFVSWFKRLYSI
;
A
#
# COMPACT_ATOMS: atom_id res chain seq x y z
N MET A 1 17.04 -4.11 -14.87
CA MET A 1 17.39 -4.16 -13.44
C MET A 1 16.51 -5.19 -12.73
N ILE A 2 15.19 -4.97 -12.69
CA ILE A 2 14.20 -5.90 -12.10
C ILE A 2 14.33 -7.35 -12.58
N SER A 3 14.45 -7.59 -13.90
CA SER A 3 14.54 -8.94 -14.45
C SER A 3 15.84 -9.69 -14.12
N ALA A 4 16.94 -8.97 -13.92
CA ALA A 4 18.21 -9.57 -13.54
C ALA A 4 18.17 -10.00 -12.06
N GLU A 5 17.57 -9.18 -11.19
CA GLU A 5 17.35 -9.51 -9.79
C GLU A 5 16.43 -10.73 -9.65
N VAL A 6 15.30 -10.75 -10.38
CA VAL A 6 14.35 -11.87 -10.38
C VAL A 6 14.99 -13.16 -10.88
N ARG A 7 15.81 -13.11 -11.94
CA ARG A 7 16.48 -14.29 -12.49
C ARG A 7 17.61 -14.82 -11.59
N ALA A 8 18.27 -13.94 -10.85
CA ALA A 8 19.37 -14.31 -9.95
C ALA A 8 18.90 -14.64 -8.51
N ALA A 9 17.61 -14.47 -8.23
CA ALA A 9 17.08 -14.59 -6.88
C ALA A 9 17.14 -16.03 -6.37
N ALA A 10 17.88 -16.24 -5.29
CA ALA A 10 17.85 -17.49 -4.52
C ALA A 10 16.76 -17.47 -3.42
N TYR A 11 15.97 -16.38 -3.34
CA TYR A 11 14.97 -16.12 -2.31
C TYR A 11 13.73 -15.45 -2.91
N PRO A 12 12.55 -15.57 -2.27
CA PRO A 12 11.33 -14.91 -2.74
C PRO A 12 11.48 -13.40 -2.85
N ILE A 13 11.00 -12.80 -3.95
CA ILE A 13 10.98 -11.35 -4.16
C ILE A 13 9.53 -10.84 -4.17
N GLY A 14 9.24 -9.83 -3.36
CA GLY A 14 7.94 -9.14 -3.33
C GLY A 14 8.06 -7.71 -3.84
N PHE A 15 7.19 -7.34 -4.77
CA PHE A 15 6.99 -5.95 -5.19
C PHE A 15 5.71 -5.44 -4.54
N VAL A 16 5.83 -4.33 -3.81
CA VAL A 16 4.68 -3.57 -3.32
C VAL A 16 4.81 -2.17 -3.90
N ALA A 17 3.76 -1.71 -4.60
CA ALA A 17 3.87 -0.50 -5.40
C ALA A 17 2.61 0.35 -5.34
N ASP A 18 2.79 1.64 -5.10
CA ASP A 18 1.74 2.64 -5.30
C ASP A 18 1.28 2.69 -6.74
N VAL A 19 -0.02 2.93 -6.93
CA VAL A 19 -0.66 3.13 -8.22
C VAL A 19 -0.96 4.62 -8.37
N ASP A 20 -0.08 5.30 -9.10
CA ASP A 20 -0.26 6.72 -9.41
C ASP A 20 -1.58 6.91 -10.19
N PRO A 21 -2.48 7.81 -9.75
CA PRO A 21 -3.75 8.06 -10.43
C PRO A 21 -3.59 8.55 -11.89
N HIS A 22 -2.43 9.08 -12.29
CA HIS A 22 -2.17 9.53 -13.65
C HIS A 22 -1.85 8.40 -14.64
N ILE A 23 -1.28 7.28 -14.18
CA ILE A 23 -0.98 6.09 -15.01
C ILE A 23 -2.09 5.03 -14.86
N GLY A 24 -2.63 4.89 -13.65
CA GLY A 24 -3.66 3.91 -13.33
C GLY A 24 -3.14 2.48 -13.14
N LEU A 25 -4.03 1.63 -12.61
CA LEU A 25 -3.73 0.26 -12.19
C LEU A 25 -3.14 -0.61 -13.32
N ALA A 26 -3.78 -0.61 -14.50
CA ALA A 26 -3.39 -1.47 -15.62
C ALA A 26 -1.99 -1.13 -16.14
N GLU A 27 -1.68 0.17 -16.30
CA GLU A 27 -0.36 0.60 -16.74
C GLU A 27 0.70 0.29 -15.68
N ARG A 28 0.41 0.55 -14.40
CA ARG A 28 1.32 0.21 -13.29
C ARG A 28 1.62 -1.29 -13.23
N TRP A 29 0.60 -2.13 -13.41
CA TRP A 29 0.73 -3.58 -13.49
C TRP A 29 1.65 -4.00 -14.64
N GLN A 30 1.45 -3.45 -15.84
CA GLN A 30 2.31 -3.71 -16.99
C GLN A 30 3.74 -3.23 -16.76
N MET A 31 3.95 -2.06 -16.17
CA MET A 31 5.30 -1.53 -15.88
C MET A 31 6.12 -2.46 -14.97
N LEU A 32 5.48 -3.13 -14.00
CA LEU A 32 6.15 -4.06 -13.09
C LEU A 32 6.40 -5.42 -13.74
N THR A 33 5.44 -5.93 -14.52
CA THR A 33 5.50 -7.29 -15.06
C THR A 33 6.20 -7.40 -16.40
N GLN A 34 6.06 -6.40 -17.27
CA GLN A 34 6.64 -6.41 -18.62
C GLN A 34 8.15 -6.69 -18.62
N PRO A 35 8.97 -6.07 -17.73
CA PRO A 35 10.38 -6.38 -17.66
C PRO A 35 10.67 -7.83 -17.27
N MET A 36 9.77 -8.47 -16.51
CA MET A 36 9.97 -9.78 -15.92
C MET A 36 9.49 -10.93 -16.82
N ARG A 37 8.68 -10.68 -17.85
CA ARG A 37 8.08 -11.74 -18.71
C ARG A 37 9.08 -12.77 -19.24
N ASN A 38 10.32 -12.36 -19.54
CA ASN A 38 11.37 -13.28 -20.02
C ASN A 38 11.85 -14.28 -18.95
N VAL A 39 11.38 -14.16 -17.72
CA VAL A 39 11.72 -15.01 -16.57
C VAL A 39 10.49 -15.70 -16.01
N ILE A 40 9.38 -14.97 -15.84
CA ILE A 40 8.14 -15.47 -15.23
C ILE A 40 7.06 -15.87 -16.25
N GLY A 41 7.37 -15.78 -17.55
CA GLY A 41 6.41 -16.06 -18.62
C GLY A 41 5.28 -15.05 -18.71
N ASP A 42 4.15 -15.50 -19.22
CA ASP A 42 2.95 -14.68 -19.36
C ASP A 42 2.27 -14.41 -18.02
N VAL A 43 1.79 -13.19 -17.88
CA VAL A 43 1.04 -12.71 -16.71
C VAL A 43 -0.40 -12.39 -17.11
N PRO A 44 -1.36 -12.46 -16.20
CA PRO A 44 -2.73 -12.07 -16.50
C PRO A 44 -2.79 -10.58 -16.88
N GLU A 45 -3.74 -10.20 -17.74
CA GLU A 45 -3.95 -8.80 -18.13
C GLU A 45 -4.40 -7.93 -16.95
N VAL A 46 -5.16 -8.53 -16.03
CA VAL A 46 -5.69 -7.89 -14.82
C VAL A 46 -5.18 -8.66 -13.61
N ILE A 47 -4.63 -7.93 -12.64
CA ILE A 47 -4.20 -8.50 -11.36
C ILE A 47 -5.42 -8.91 -10.53
N ASP A 48 -5.33 -10.04 -9.83
CA ASP A 48 -6.37 -10.46 -8.89
C ASP A 48 -6.32 -9.63 -7.59
N LYS A 49 -7.47 -9.41 -6.96
CA LYS A 49 -7.57 -8.68 -5.69
C LYS A 49 -6.77 -9.29 -4.54
N SER A 50 -6.42 -10.57 -4.64
CA SER A 50 -5.55 -11.28 -3.70
C SER A 50 -4.05 -11.09 -3.99
N GLY A 51 -3.71 -10.21 -4.92
CA GLY A 51 -2.36 -10.01 -5.42
C GLY A 51 -1.95 -11.10 -6.42
N TRP A 52 -0.79 -10.92 -7.02
CA TRP A 52 -0.23 -11.89 -7.96
C TRP A 52 0.98 -12.60 -7.36
N LEU A 53 1.13 -13.88 -7.70
CA LEU A 53 2.25 -14.74 -7.30
C LEU A 53 2.68 -15.61 -8.48
N HIS A 54 3.98 -15.84 -8.56
CA HIS A 54 4.62 -16.82 -9.41
C HIS A 54 5.49 -17.74 -8.56
N ASP A 55 5.54 -19.02 -8.91
CA ASP A 55 6.14 -20.04 -8.04
C ASP A 55 7.64 -20.22 -8.26
N ASP A 56 8.13 -20.17 -9.49
CA ASP A 56 9.55 -20.42 -9.80
C ASP A 56 10.09 -19.59 -10.99
N PRO A 57 10.77 -18.44 -10.74
CA PRO A 57 11.21 -17.97 -9.44
C PRO A 57 10.03 -17.48 -8.59
N ARG A 58 10.15 -17.63 -7.27
CA ARG A 58 9.12 -17.19 -6.32
C ARG A 58 9.04 -15.66 -6.30
N VAL A 59 8.01 -15.11 -6.92
CA VAL A 59 7.80 -13.66 -7.01
C VAL A 59 6.38 -13.29 -6.68
N GLY A 60 6.16 -12.17 -6.01
CA GLY A 60 4.84 -11.61 -5.77
C GLY A 60 4.75 -10.14 -6.13
N VAL A 61 3.55 -9.71 -6.52
CA VAL A 61 3.22 -8.31 -6.75
C VAL A 61 1.96 -7.95 -5.99
N TRP A 62 2.01 -6.83 -5.27
CA TRP A 62 0.88 -6.15 -4.67
C TRP A 62 0.85 -4.69 -5.13
N LEU A 63 -0.30 -4.26 -5.64
CA LEU A 63 -0.56 -2.88 -6.04
C LEU A 63 -1.40 -2.19 -4.97
N MET A 64 -0.92 -1.07 -4.46
CA MET A 64 -1.66 -0.30 -3.47
C MET A 64 -2.88 0.39 -4.11
N PRO A 65 -3.95 0.58 -3.34
CA PRO A 65 -4.10 0.11 -1.96
C PRO A 65 -4.48 -1.38 -1.88
N ASP A 66 -5.20 -1.90 -2.88
CA ASP A 66 -5.99 -3.13 -2.76
C ASP A 66 -5.93 -4.06 -3.99
N ASN A 67 -5.04 -3.78 -4.96
CA ASN A 67 -4.96 -4.37 -6.29
C ASN A 67 -6.14 -4.07 -7.23
N GLU A 68 -7.09 -3.21 -6.84
CA GLU A 68 -8.30 -2.93 -7.62
C GLU A 68 -8.43 -1.43 -7.97
N ALA A 69 -7.89 -0.56 -7.12
CA ALA A 69 -7.97 0.89 -7.27
C ALA A 69 -6.60 1.56 -7.43
N ASN A 70 -6.64 2.81 -7.89
CA ASN A 70 -5.48 3.70 -7.81
C ASN A 70 -5.30 4.18 -6.38
N GLY A 71 -4.06 4.27 -5.92
CA GLY A 71 -3.77 4.82 -4.60
C GLY A 71 -2.38 4.48 -4.08
N ALA A 72 -2.12 4.97 -2.88
CA ALA A 72 -0.87 4.77 -2.17
C ALA A 72 -1.10 4.02 -0.86
N ILE A 73 -0.02 3.76 -0.14
CA ILE A 73 -0.08 3.17 1.20
C ILE A 73 -0.99 3.95 2.16
N GLU A 74 -1.08 5.28 2.04
CA GLU A 74 -2.00 6.09 2.85
C GLU A 74 -3.48 5.71 2.62
N ASP A 75 -3.84 5.37 1.37
CA ASP A 75 -5.18 4.91 1.04
C ASP A 75 -5.46 3.53 1.65
N PHE A 76 -4.45 2.64 1.64
CA PHE A 76 -4.55 1.35 2.33
C PHE A 76 -4.79 1.54 3.83
N ILE A 77 -3.99 2.39 4.48
CA ILE A 77 -4.11 2.68 5.92
C ILE A 77 -5.50 3.24 6.25
N ARG A 78 -6.01 4.17 5.44
CA ARG A 78 -7.35 4.74 5.62
C ARG A 78 -8.46 3.71 5.52
N GLN A 79 -8.31 2.70 4.64
CA GLN A 79 -9.28 1.62 4.48
C GLN A 79 -9.27 0.62 5.65
N ILE A 80 -8.17 0.53 6.41
CA ILE A 80 -8.04 -0.32 7.61
C ILE A 80 -8.10 0.47 8.91
N LYS A 81 -8.78 1.62 8.92
CA LYS A 81 -8.98 2.42 10.15
C LYS A 81 -9.70 1.61 11.24
N LEU A 82 -9.38 1.89 12.50
CA LEU A 82 -10.01 1.23 13.64
C LEU A 82 -11.49 1.66 13.76
N ALA A 83 -12.38 0.71 14.03
CA ALA A 83 -13.78 1.02 14.32
C ALA A 83 -13.89 2.02 15.49
N GLY A 84 -14.69 3.07 15.32
CA GLY A 84 -14.84 4.15 16.29
C GLY A 84 -13.83 5.30 16.12
N SER A 85 -12.85 5.18 15.22
CA SER A 85 -11.91 6.26 14.92
C SER A 85 -12.43 7.25 13.86
N GLU A 86 -13.66 7.08 13.35
CA GLU A 86 -14.19 7.83 12.21
C GLU A 86 -14.26 9.34 12.47
N ALA A 87 -14.70 9.73 13.67
CA ALA A 87 -14.82 11.13 14.05
C ALA A 87 -13.43 11.80 14.11
N LEU A 88 -12.46 11.14 14.75
CA LEU A 88 -11.10 11.66 14.87
C LEU A 88 -10.40 11.70 13.50
N TRP A 89 -10.60 10.69 12.67
CA TRP A 89 -10.09 10.67 11.30
C TRP A 89 -10.70 11.79 10.45
N GLY A 90 -12.02 11.98 10.53
CA GLY A 90 -12.71 13.08 9.86
C GLY A 90 -12.15 14.43 10.29
N TYR A 91 -11.93 14.62 11.59
CA TYR A 91 -11.31 15.84 12.11
C TYR A 91 -9.86 16.03 11.64
N ALA A 92 -9.10 14.96 11.45
CA ALA A 92 -7.74 15.03 10.90
C ALA A 92 -7.76 15.50 9.45
N VAL A 93 -8.69 14.98 8.64
CA VAL A 93 -8.89 15.40 7.25
C VAL A 93 -9.30 16.88 7.18
N GLU A 94 -10.30 17.29 7.97
CA GLU A 94 -10.74 18.68 8.02
C GLU A 94 -9.64 19.64 8.48
N SER A 95 -8.90 19.26 9.53
CA SER A 95 -7.79 20.05 10.07
C SER A 95 -6.65 20.18 9.06
N THR A 96 -6.35 19.09 8.34
CA THR A 96 -5.36 19.09 7.26
C THR A 96 -5.77 20.04 6.14
N ALA A 97 -7.02 19.98 5.69
CA ALA A 97 -7.55 20.90 4.68
C ALA A 97 -7.50 22.36 5.16
N ARG A 98 -7.94 22.62 6.40
CA ARG A 98 -7.94 23.97 6.99
C ARG A 98 -6.53 24.52 7.20
N SER A 99 -5.53 23.68 7.46
CA SER A 99 -4.14 24.12 7.66
C SER A 99 -3.58 24.96 6.50
N ARG A 100 -4.13 24.79 5.29
CA ARG A 100 -3.78 25.61 4.12
C ARG A 100 -3.99 27.09 4.36
N SER A 101 -5.10 27.49 5.00
CA SER A 101 -5.37 28.90 5.33
C SER A 101 -4.43 29.45 6.40
N PHE A 102 -3.71 28.58 7.11
CA PHE A 102 -2.70 28.93 8.11
C PHE A 102 -1.27 28.79 7.59
N GLY A 103 -1.08 28.55 6.29
CA GLY A 103 0.24 28.52 5.64
C GLY A 103 0.92 27.15 5.61
N SER A 104 0.17 26.04 5.65
CA SER A 104 0.76 24.71 5.45
C SER A 104 1.42 24.57 4.07
N THR A 105 2.60 23.96 4.04
CA THR A 105 3.50 23.94 2.86
C THR A 105 3.56 22.60 2.13
N PHE A 106 2.80 21.59 2.57
CA PHE A 106 2.81 20.27 1.92
C PHE A 106 2.30 20.37 0.47
N ARG A 107 2.75 19.50 -0.43
CA ARG A 107 2.25 19.50 -1.82
C ARG A 107 0.90 18.80 -1.89
N ASP A 108 0.08 19.11 -2.89
CA ASP A 108 -1.23 18.43 -3.02
C ASP A 108 -1.10 16.91 -3.18
N VAL A 109 -0.02 16.45 -3.83
CA VAL A 109 0.32 15.02 -3.92
C VAL A 109 0.62 14.38 -2.56
N ASP A 110 0.98 15.16 -1.54
CA ASP A 110 1.24 14.70 -0.18
C ASP A 110 0.03 14.93 0.76
N CYS A 111 -1.14 15.33 0.24
CA CYS A 111 -2.32 15.62 1.06
C CYS A 111 -2.74 14.41 1.91
N ARG A 112 -2.85 13.22 1.30
CA ARG A 112 -3.19 11.97 2.01
C ARG A 112 -2.19 11.64 3.12
N LYS A 113 -0.91 11.91 2.87
CA LYS A 113 0.17 11.73 3.85
C LYS A 113 0.01 12.70 5.03
N ALA A 114 -0.32 13.96 4.76
CA ALA A 114 -0.59 14.94 5.80
C ALA A 114 -1.82 14.55 6.65
N GLU A 115 -2.89 14.01 6.04
CA GLU A 115 -4.07 13.52 6.76
C GLU A 115 -3.71 12.39 7.73
N VAL A 116 -3.00 11.35 7.25
CA VAL A 116 -2.59 10.20 8.07
C VAL A 116 -1.66 10.65 9.19
N HIS A 117 -0.64 11.46 8.90
CA HIS A 117 0.29 11.95 9.92
C HIS A 117 -0.38 12.88 10.95
N THR A 118 -1.38 13.65 10.55
CA THR A 118 -2.17 14.47 11.49
C THR A 118 -2.95 13.56 12.45
N PHE A 119 -3.61 12.53 11.92
CA PHE A 119 -4.29 11.53 12.75
C PHE A 119 -3.33 10.82 13.71
N LEU A 120 -2.16 10.39 13.21
CA LEU A 120 -1.12 9.74 14.01
C LEU A 120 -0.48 10.67 15.05
N GLY A 121 -0.45 11.98 14.77
CA GLY A 121 -0.04 13.02 15.71
C GLY A 121 -0.92 13.12 16.96
N TRP A 122 -2.13 12.57 16.93
CA TRP A 122 -3.08 12.57 18.03
C TRP A 122 -3.21 11.20 18.74
N GLN A 123 -2.39 10.22 18.39
CA GLN A 123 -2.37 8.91 19.05
C GLN A 123 -1.46 8.94 20.30
N ASP A 124 -1.45 7.84 21.06
CA ASP A 124 -0.54 7.65 22.19
C ASP A 124 0.49 6.52 21.91
N PRO A 125 1.80 6.83 21.83
CA PRO A 125 2.38 8.17 21.84
C PRO A 125 2.07 8.94 20.54
N PRO A 126 2.21 10.27 20.53
CA PRO A 126 1.95 11.06 19.33
C PRO A 126 3.03 10.87 18.26
N GLY A 127 2.62 10.94 16.99
CA GLY A 127 3.55 11.00 15.85
C GLY A 127 4.16 9.66 15.45
N LEU A 128 3.45 8.55 15.69
CA LEU A 128 3.90 7.20 15.36
C LEU A 128 4.26 7.05 13.88
N ARG A 129 5.31 6.27 13.60
CA ARG A 129 5.57 5.76 12.24
C ARG A 129 4.56 4.66 11.90
N TYR A 130 4.30 4.41 10.63
CA TYR A 130 3.29 3.42 10.21
C TYR A 130 3.51 2.04 10.84
N GLY A 131 4.74 1.52 10.85
CA GLY A 131 5.04 0.22 11.48
C GLY A 131 4.80 0.19 13.00
N GLU A 132 5.01 1.32 13.69
CA GLU A 132 4.73 1.44 15.12
C GLU A 132 3.23 1.56 15.38
N ALA A 133 2.51 2.33 14.55
CA ALA A 133 1.05 2.47 14.61
C ALA A 133 0.35 1.12 14.38
N VAL A 134 0.83 0.32 13.42
CA VAL A 134 0.40 -1.08 13.25
C VAL A 134 0.68 -1.88 14.52
N SER A 135 1.91 -1.85 15.04
CA SER A 135 2.28 -2.64 16.23
C SER A 135 1.51 -2.25 17.50
N ARG A 136 0.96 -1.04 17.54
CA ARG A 136 0.20 -0.50 18.67
C ARG A 136 -1.33 -0.60 18.51
N GLY A 137 -1.81 -1.22 17.43
CA GLY A 137 -3.24 -1.40 17.21
C GLY A 137 -3.98 -0.11 16.85
N CYS A 138 -3.29 0.87 16.24
CA CYS A 138 -3.94 2.09 15.72
C CYS A 138 -4.80 1.83 14.47
N PHE A 139 -4.70 0.63 13.89
CA PHE A 139 -5.41 0.20 12.69
C PHE A 139 -6.09 -1.15 12.94
N ASP A 140 -7.17 -1.42 12.21
CA ASP A 140 -7.91 -2.67 12.28
C ASP A 140 -7.17 -3.78 11.52
N HIS A 141 -6.49 -4.65 12.27
CA HIS A 141 -5.83 -5.84 11.72
C HIS A 141 -6.82 -6.88 11.21
N GLU A 142 -8.07 -6.82 11.66
CA GLU A 142 -9.12 -7.76 11.29
C GLU A 142 -9.88 -7.31 10.03
N ALA A 143 -9.60 -6.12 9.51
CA ALA A 143 -10.13 -5.66 8.24
C ALA A 143 -9.80 -6.64 7.11
N ASP A 144 -10.78 -6.92 6.25
CA ASP A 144 -10.62 -7.88 5.14
C ASP A 144 -9.44 -7.52 4.24
N LEU A 145 -9.21 -6.22 4.00
CA LEU A 145 -8.07 -5.75 3.21
C LEU A 145 -6.73 -6.08 3.89
N ALA A 146 -6.61 -5.88 5.20
CA ALA A 146 -5.41 -6.23 5.95
C ALA A 146 -5.15 -7.75 5.89
N LYS A 147 -6.20 -8.56 6.09
CA LYS A 147 -6.13 -10.02 5.99
C LYS A 147 -5.72 -10.49 4.59
N ARG A 148 -6.23 -9.88 3.52
CA ARG A 148 -5.84 -10.19 2.14
C ARG A 148 -4.35 -9.90 1.90
N PHE A 149 -3.88 -8.72 2.30
CA PHE A 149 -2.47 -8.35 2.16
C PHE A 149 -1.56 -9.31 2.93
N VAL A 150 -1.89 -9.61 4.19
CA VAL A 150 -1.12 -10.54 5.03
C VAL A 150 -1.14 -11.95 4.44
N SER A 151 -2.28 -12.42 3.92
CA SER A 151 -2.40 -13.73 3.27
C SER A 151 -1.50 -13.83 2.03
N TRP A 152 -1.50 -12.80 1.18
CA TRP A 152 -0.59 -12.71 0.04
C TRP A 152 0.88 -12.74 0.47
N PHE A 153 1.25 -11.95 1.48
CA PHE A 153 2.61 -11.88 2.01
C PHE A 153 3.07 -13.25 2.56
N LYS A 154 2.22 -13.90 3.35
CA LYS A 154 2.47 -15.25 3.89
C LYS A 154 2.65 -16.29 2.79
N ARG A 155 1.82 -16.26 1.75
CA ARG A 155 1.95 -17.15 0.59
C ARG A 155 3.27 -16.91 -0.15
N LEU A 156 3.67 -15.65 -0.35
CA LEU A 156 4.92 -15.31 -1.02
C LEU A 156 6.14 -15.90 -0.29
N TYR A 157 6.22 -15.69 1.03
CA TYR A 157 7.38 -16.06 1.84
C TYR A 157 7.27 -17.42 2.53
N SER A 158 6.13 -18.11 2.39
CA SER A 158 5.85 -19.41 3.01
C SER A 158 5.97 -19.40 4.55
N ILE A 159 5.34 -18.40 5.20
CA ILE A 159 5.32 -18.21 6.66
C ILE A 159 3.91 -18.13 7.25
#